data_AF-A0A0A6YX67-F1
#
_entry.id   AF-A0A0A6YX67-F1
#
_cell.length_a   1.000
_cell.length_b   1.000
_cell.length_c   1.000
_cell.angle_alpha   90.00
_cell.angle_beta   90.00
_cell.angle_gamma   90.00
#
_symmetry.space_group_name_H-M   'P 1'
#
loop_
_entity.id
_entity.type
_entity.pdbx_description
1 polymer ?
#
loop_
_entity_poly.entity_id
_entity_poly.type
_entity_poly.pdbx_seq_one_letter_code
_entity_poly.pdbx_strand_id
1 'polypeptide(L)'
;MAGGHCGSFAASAASSGEIVQLNVGGTRFSTSRQTLMWIPDSFFSSLLSGRISTLRDETGAIFIDRDPAAFAPILNFLRTKELDLRGVSINVLRHEAEFYGITPLVRRLLLCEELERSSCGSVLFHGYLPPPGIPSRKVTNTARSSVDARNGLNSMEGEARGNGTQPVLAGNGEDTIRLGVPVDPRKVLIVAGHHNWIVAAYAHFAVCYRIKESSGWQQVFTSPYLDWTIERVALNAKVVGGPHGDKDKMVAVASESSIILWSVQDGGSGSEIGVFSLGVPVDALFFIGNQLVATSHTGKVGVWNAVTQHWQVQDVVPITSYDTAGSFLLLGCNNGSIYYIDMQKFPLRMKDNDLLVTELYHDPSNDAVTALSVYLTPKTSVSGNWIEIAYGTSSGAVRVIVQHPETVGSGPQLFQTFTVHRSPVTKIMLSEKHLVSVCADNNHVRTWTVTRFRGMISTQPGSTPLASFKILSLEETESHGSYSSGNDIGPFGERDDQQVFIQKVVPITNKLFVRLSSTGKR
;
A
#
# COMPACT_ATOMS: atom_id res chain seq x y z
N MET A 1 20.75 -26.13 -61.97
CA MET A 1 21.33 -25.06 -61.13
C MET A 1 20.18 -24.19 -60.64
N ALA A 2 20.19 -23.89 -59.33
CA ALA A 2 19.36 -22.84 -58.70
C ALA A 2 19.42 -21.54 -59.52
N GLY A 3 18.39 -20.69 -59.61
CA GLY A 3 17.48 -20.26 -58.56
C GLY A 3 17.83 -18.81 -58.22
N GLY A 4 16.92 -17.87 -58.48
CA GLY A 4 17.13 -16.45 -58.16
C GLY A 4 16.09 -15.54 -58.79
N HIS A 5 14.93 -15.41 -58.14
CA HIS A 5 14.10 -14.21 -58.22
C HIS A 5 13.70 -13.86 -56.78
N CYS A 6 14.25 -12.76 -56.27
CA CYS A 6 13.92 -12.18 -54.99
C CYS A 6 12.50 -11.61 -55.04
N GLY A 7 11.55 -12.32 -54.41
CA GLY A 7 10.28 -11.74 -53.99
C GLY A 7 10.53 -10.87 -52.75
N SER A 8 10.47 -9.56 -52.93
CA SER A 8 10.44 -8.57 -51.87
C SER A 8 9.17 -8.78 -51.03
N PHE A 9 9.32 -9.28 -49.80
CA PHE A 9 8.28 -9.18 -48.78
C PHE A 9 8.34 -7.77 -48.20
N ALA A 10 7.49 -6.87 -48.72
CA ALA A 10 7.22 -5.61 -48.07
C ALA A 10 6.45 -5.89 -46.76
N ALA A 11 7.17 -5.92 -45.64
CA ALA A 11 6.57 -5.79 -44.33
C ALA A 11 5.99 -4.37 -44.21
N SER A 12 4.69 -4.23 -44.40
CA SER A 12 4.02 -2.95 -44.17
C SER A 12 4.14 -2.60 -42.68
N ALA A 13 4.79 -1.48 -42.37
CA ALA A 13 4.77 -0.88 -41.05
C ALA A 13 3.30 -0.67 -40.64
N ALA A 14 2.82 -1.45 -39.66
CA ALA A 14 1.43 -1.42 -39.22
C ALA A 14 1.15 -0.09 -38.51
N SER A 15 0.29 0.73 -39.11
CA SER A 15 -0.18 1.99 -38.54
C SER A 15 -0.98 1.73 -37.27
N SER A 16 -0.71 2.48 -36.21
CA SER A 16 -1.43 2.44 -34.92
C SER A 16 -2.94 2.68 -35.01
N GLY A 17 -3.45 3.18 -36.14
CA GLY A 17 -4.87 3.43 -36.41
C GLY A 17 -5.58 2.37 -37.27
N GLU A 18 -4.99 1.20 -37.53
CA GLU A 18 -5.61 0.17 -38.36
C GLU A 18 -6.88 -0.40 -37.69
N ILE A 19 -8.02 -0.30 -38.38
CA ILE A 19 -9.29 -0.90 -37.96
C ILE A 19 -9.32 -2.37 -38.37
N VAL A 20 -9.52 -3.25 -37.40
CA VAL A 20 -9.69 -4.68 -37.57
C VAL A 20 -11.17 -5.03 -37.52
N GLN A 21 -11.62 -5.80 -38.52
CA GLN A 21 -12.97 -6.34 -38.61
C GLN A 21 -12.99 -7.80 -38.15
N LEU A 22 -13.83 -8.10 -37.17
CA LEU A 22 -14.02 -9.43 -36.61
C LEU A 22 -15.45 -9.89 -36.86
N ASN A 23 -15.63 -11.17 -37.17
CA ASN A 23 -16.92 -11.84 -37.22
C ASN A 23 -16.91 -12.93 -36.14
N VAL A 24 -17.60 -12.71 -35.02
CA VAL A 24 -17.65 -13.64 -33.89
C VAL A 24 -19.01 -14.33 -33.90
N GLY A 25 -19.04 -15.63 -34.20
CA GLY A 25 -20.26 -16.43 -34.24
C GLY A 25 -21.36 -15.87 -35.15
N GLY A 26 -20.99 -15.15 -36.23
CA GLY A 26 -21.91 -14.50 -37.16
C GLY A 26 -22.18 -13.01 -36.89
N THR A 27 -21.74 -12.47 -35.75
CA THR A 27 -21.91 -11.05 -35.41
C THR A 27 -20.63 -10.25 -35.69
N ARG A 28 -20.78 -9.08 -36.30
CA ARG A 28 -19.64 -8.24 -36.69
C ARG A 28 -19.23 -7.28 -35.60
N PHE A 29 -17.92 -7.19 -35.37
CA PHE A 29 -17.29 -6.26 -34.45
C PHE A 29 -16.17 -5.51 -35.17
N SER A 30 -16.07 -4.20 -34.94
CA SER A 30 -14.96 -3.38 -35.42
C SER A 30 -14.18 -2.82 -34.25
N THR A 31 -12.85 -2.87 -34.30
CA THR A 31 -11.99 -2.32 -33.25
C THR A 31 -10.61 -1.96 -33.79
N SER A 32 -9.80 -1.24 -33.02
CA SER A 32 -8.42 -0.93 -33.43
C SER A 32 -7.49 -2.13 -33.21
N ARG A 33 -6.44 -2.24 -34.03
CA ARG A 33 -5.36 -3.21 -33.83
C ARG A 33 -4.73 -3.06 -32.43
N GLN A 34 -4.56 -1.81 -31.97
CA GLN A 34 -4.00 -1.50 -30.65
C GLN A 34 -4.83 -2.10 -29.51
N THR A 35 -6.16 -2.03 -29.58
CA THR A 35 -7.07 -2.61 -28.58
C THR A 35 -6.85 -4.12 -28.46
N LEU A 36 -6.75 -4.82 -29.58
CA LEU A 36 -6.55 -6.27 -29.62
C LEU A 36 -5.13 -6.70 -29.20
N MET A 37 -4.14 -5.85 -29.45
CA MET A 37 -2.73 -6.06 -29.11
C MET A 37 -2.36 -5.62 -27.69
N TRP A 38 -3.29 -5.05 -26.93
CA TRP A 38 -3.00 -4.54 -25.58
C TRP A 38 -2.43 -5.61 -24.65
N ILE A 39 -2.95 -6.84 -24.75
CA ILE A 39 -2.45 -7.98 -23.96
C ILE A 39 -1.47 -8.80 -24.82
N PRO A 40 -0.17 -8.83 -24.47
CA PRO A 40 0.80 -9.68 -25.16
C PRO A 40 0.47 -11.16 -24.93
N ASP A 41 0.88 -12.00 -25.88
CA ASP A 41 0.68 -13.46 -25.86
C ASP A 41 -0.78 -13.93 -25.72
N SER A 42 -1.74 -13.04 -26.01
CA SER A 42 -3.17 -13.36 -26.14
C SER A 42 -3.47 -14.03 -27.48
N PHE A 43 -4.66 -14.64 -27.58
CA PHE A 43 -5.20 -15.15 -28.85
C PHE A 43 -5.13 -14.10 -29.96
N PHE A 44 -5.53 -12.86 -29.66
CA PHE A 44 -5.53 -11.77 -30.63
C PHE A 44 -4.12 -11.36 -31.06
N SER A 45 -3.16 -11.35 -30.15
CA SER A 45 -1.77 -11.06 -30.49
C SER A 45 -1.20 -12.09 -31.47
N SER A 46 -1.50 -13.37 -31.25
CA SER A 46 -1.07 -14.47 -32.11
C SER A 46 -1.81 -14.48 -33.46
N LEU A 47 -3.10 -14.13 -33.45
CA LEU A 47 -3.94 -14.00 -34.64
C LEU A 47 -3.45 -12.86 -35.54
N LEU A 48 -3.15 -11.69 -34.96
CA LEU A 48 -2.70 -10.51 -35.70
C LEU A 48 -1.21 -10.55 -36.08
N SER A 49 -0.40 -11.39 -35.41
CA SER A 49 0.98 -11.66 -35.80
C SER A 49 1.10 -12.73 -36.88
N GLY A 50 -0.01 -13.30 -37.36
CA GLY A 50 -0.03 -14.37 -38.37
C GLY A 50 0.51 -15.71 -37.87
N ARG A 51 0.64 -15.90 -36.55
CA ARG A 51 1.08 -17.18 -35.95
C ARG A 51 -0.03 -18.24 -35.99
N ILE A 52 -1.28 -17.80 -36.15
CA ILE A 52 -2.47 -18.66 -36.18
C ILE A 52 -3.21 -18.41 -37.50
N SER A 53 -3.65 -19.48 -38.17
CA SER A 53 -4.44 -19.40 -39.40
C SER A 53 -5.80 -18.75 -39.13
N THR A 54 -6.17 -17.76 -39.95
CA THR A 54 -7.44 -17.04 -39.82
C THR A 54 -8.39 -17.37 -40.96
N LEU A 55 -9.57 -17.90 -40.63
CA LEU A 55 -10.68 -17.93 -41.56
C LEU A 55 -11.24 -16.52 -41.72
N ARG A 56 -11.67 -16.16 -42.94
CA ARG A 56 -12.31 -14.88 -43.21
C ARG A 56 -13.69 -15.12 -43.82
N ASP A 57 -14.63 -14.27 -43.47
CA ASP A 57 -15.95 -14.28 -44.11
C ASP A 57 -15.92 -13.64 -45.51
N GLU A 58 -17.07 -13.64 -46.18
CA GLU A 58 -17.26 -13.08 -47.54
C GLU A 58 -16.87 -11.60 -47.67
N THR A 59 -16.75 -10.88 -46.55
CA THR A 59 -16.37 -9.47 -46.51
C THR A 59 -14.93 -9.24 -46.06
N GLY A 60 -14.17 -10.31 -45.85
CA GLY A 60 -12.78 -10.25 -45.41
C GLY A 60 -12.60 -10.05 -43.90
N ALA A 61 -13.67 -10.08 -43.09
CA ALA A 61 -13.57 -10.00 -41.63
C ALA A 61 -13.05 -11.32 -41.05
N ILE A 62 -12.23 -11.25 -40.00
CA ILE A 62 -11.63 -12.44 -39.39
C ILE A 62 -12.71 -13.18 -38.60
N PHE A 63 -12.97 -14.42 -38.96
CA PHE A 63 -13.99 -15.25 -38.34
C PHE A 63 -13.46 -15.93 -37.07
N ILE A 64 -14.24 -15.85 -36.00
CA ILE A 64 -13.98 -16.47 -34.70
C ILE A 64 -15.25 -17.24 -34.32
N ASP A 65 -15.14 -18.57 -34.21
CA ASP A 65 -16.26 -19.45 -33.90
C ASP A 65 -16.55 -19.50 -32.39
N ARG A 66 -17.07 -18.37 -31.86
CA ARG A 66 -17.36 -18.17 -30.43
C ARG A 66 -18.66 -17.38 -30.25
N ASP A 67 -19.16 -17.34 -29.02
CA ASP A 67 -20.41 -16.63 -28.70
C ASP A 67 -20.23 -15.09 -28.77
N PRO A 68 -20.95 -14.39 -29.66
CA PRO A 68 -20.87 -12.94 -29.75
C PRO A 68 -21.37 -12.20 -28.51
N ALA A 69 -22.34 -12.75 -27.78
CA ALA A 69 -22.88 -12.11 -26.58
C ALA A 69 -21.84 -12.06 -25.45
N ALA A 70 -21.07 -13.14 -25.29
CA ALA A 70 -19.97 -13.21 -24.34
C ALA A 70 -18.71 -12.45 -24.80
N PHE A 71 -18.54 -12.23 -26.11
CA PHE A 71 -17.40 -11.47 -26.65
C PHE A 71 -17.52 -9.94 -26.46
N ALA A 72 -18.72 -9.36 -26.49
CA ALA A 72 -18.87 -7.91 -26.34
C ALA A 72 -18.27 -7.35 -25.03
N PRO A 73 -18.49 -7.97 -23.85
CA PRO A 73 -17.83 -7.54 -22.60
C PRO A 73 -16.30 -7.72 -22.64
N ILE A 74 -15.79 -8.78 -23.28
CA ILE A 74 -14.35 -8.99 -23.49
C ILE A 74 -13.75 -7.81 -24.27
N LEU A 75 -14.40 -7.43 -25.37
CA LEU A 75 -13.93 -6.36 -26.23
C LEU A 75 -13.98 -4.99 -25.52
N ASN A 76 -15.02 -4.75 -24.72
CA ASN A 76 -15.12 -3.54 -23.91
C ASN A 76 -14.02 -3.48 -22.85
N PHE A 77 -13.73 -4.60 -22.18
CA PHE A 77 -12.59 -4.67 -21.25
C PHE A 77 -11.27 -4.32 -21.93
N LEU A 78 -11.02 -4.81 -23.16
CA LEU A 78 -9.81 -4.45 -23.91
C LEU A 78 -9.75 -2.96 -24.30
N ARG A 79 -10.90 -2.29 -24.42
CA ARG A 79 -10.99 -0.85 -24.75
C ARG A 79 -10.82 0.04 -23.52
N THR A 80 -11.54 -0.25 -22.44
CA THR A 80 -11.64 0.63 -21.28
C THR A 80 -10.73 0.23 -20.13
N LYS A 81 -10.25 -1.02 -20.12
CA LYS A 81 -9.57 -1.66 -18.98
C LYS A 81 -10.46 -1.78 -17.74
N GLU A 82 -11.78 -1.64 -17.91
CA GLU A 82 -12.79 -1.76 -16.86
C GLU A 82 -13.66 -3.00 -17.11
N LEU A 83 -14.18 -3.59 -16.03
CA LEU A 83 -15.03 -4.78 -16.09
C LEU A 83 -16.46 -4.40 -15.67
N ASP A 84 -17.40 -4.47 -16.62
CA ASP A 84 -18.84 -4.37 -16.35
C ASP A 84 -19.46 -5.77 -16.38
N LEU A 85 -20.02 -6.20 -15.26
CA LEU A 85 -20.65 -7.51 -15.09
C LEU A 85 -22.18 -7.49 -15.23
N ARG A 86 -22.78 -6.33 -15.52
CA ARG A 86 -24.23 -6.20 -15.58
C ARG A 86 -24.80 -7.06 -16.71
N GLY A 87 -25.57 -8.10 -16.34
CA GLY A 87 -26.31 -8.95 -17.26
C GLY A 87 -25.51 -10.09 -17.90
N VAL A 88 -24.29 -10.38 -17.45
CA VAL A 88 -23.43 -11.44 -18.01
C VAL A 88 -23.00 -12.42 -16.91
N SER A 89 -23.09 -13.72 -17.20
CA SER A 89 -22.61 -14.76 -16.28
C SER A 89 -21.09 -14.72 -16.16
N ILE A 90 -20.58 -14.57 -14.93
CA ILE A 90 -19.13 -14.58 -14.64
C ILE A 90 -18.45 -15.85 -15.16
N ASN A 91 -19.11 -17.00 -15.02
CA ASN A 91 -18.56 -18.28 -15.47
C ASN A 91 -18.37 -18.33 -16.99
N VAL A 92 -19.38 -17.89 -17.74
CA VAL A 92 -19.32 -17.82 -19.21
C VAL A 92 -18.21 -16.86 -19.64
N LEU A 93 -18.17 -15.67 -19.04
CA LEU A 93 -17.17 -14.66 -19.37
C LEU A 93 -15.75 -15.13 -19.01
N ARG A 94 -15.58 -15.90 -17.93
CA ARG A 94 -14.30 -16.49 -17.52
C ARG A 94 -13.81 -17.49 -18.55
N HIS A 95 -14.66 -18.40 -18.99
CA HIS A 95 -14.32 -19.38 -20.02
C HIS A 95 -13.93 -18.71 -21.34
N GLU A 96 -14.61 -17.64 -21.74
CA GLU A 96 -14.21 -16.85 -22.91
C GLU A 96 -12.87 -16.14 -22.69
N ALA A 97 -12.66 -15.49 -21.55
CA ALA A 97 -11.41 -14.81 -21.24
C ALA A 97 -10.20 -15.76 -21.23
N GLU A 98 -10.40 -17.00 -20.75
CA GLU A 98 -9.41 -18.09 -20.80
C GLU A 98 -9.11 -18.50 -22.25
N PHE A 99 -10.15 -18.69 -23.06
CA PHE A 99 -10.00 -19.00 -24.49
C PHE A 99 -9.19 -17.92 -25.23
N TYR A 100 -9.51 -16.64 -25.00
CA TYR A 100 -8.80 -15.53 -25.63
C TYR A 100 -7.41 -15.24 -25.03
N GLY A 101 -7.02 -15.92 -23.95
CA GLY A 101 -5.75 -15.69 -23.27
C GLY A 101 -5.64 -14.32 -22.61
N ILE A 102 -6.75 -13.73 -22.17
CA ILE A 102 -6.78 -12.40 -21.55
C ILE A 102 -6.55 -12.55 -20.05
N THR A 103 -5.31 -12.86 -19.68
CA THR A 103 -4.93 -13.17 -18.29
C THR A 103 -5.39 -12.14 -17.25
N PRO A 104 -5.29 -10.80 -17.50
CA PRO A 104 -5.78 -9.82 -16.53
C PRO A 104 -7.29 -9.91 -16.27
N LEU A 105 -8.08 -10.24 -17.30
CA LEU A 105 -9.53 -10.42 -17.17
C LEU A 105 -9.88 -11.73 -16.46
N VAL A 106 -9.19 -12.83 -16.80
CA VAL A 106 -9.36 -14.12 -16.10
C VAL A 106 -9.12 -13.94 -14.60
N ARG A 107 -8.04 -13.23 -14.22
CA ARG A 107 -7.77 -12.91 -12.81
C ARG A 107 -8.91 -12.12 -12.16
N ARG A 108 -9.44 -11.10 -12.83
CA ARG A 108 -10.59 -10.32 -12.35
C ARG A 108 -11.86 -11.16 -12.16
N LEU A 109 -12.13 -12.09 -13.07
CA LEU A 109 -13.34 -12.91 -13.02
C LEU A 109 -13.26 -14.02 -11.97
N LEU A 110 -12.11 -14.68 -11.81
CA LEU A 110 -11.86 -15.62 -10.72
C LEU A 110 -12.08 -14.95 -9.35
N LEU A 111 -11.61 -13.71 -9.23
CA LEU A 111 -11.85 -12.86 -8.07
C LEU A 111 -13.35 -12.62 -7.82
N CYS A 112 -14.13 -12.29 -8.85
CA CYS A 112 -15.58 -12.10 -8.75
C CYS A 112 -16.34 -13.38 -8.40
N GLU A 113 -15.97 -14.52 -8.94
CA GLU A 113 -16.57 -15.82 -8.58
C GLU A 113 -16.28 -16.16 -7.10
N GLU A 114 -15.07 -15.85 -6.64
CA GLU A 114 -14.72 -15.93 -5.23
C GLU A 114 -15.54 -14.96 -4.37
N LEU A 115 -15.84 -13.75 -4.83
CA LEU A 115 -16.63 -12.74 -4.11
C LEU A 115 -18.09 -13.18 -3.87
N GLU A 116 -18.68 -13.92 -4.80
CA GLU A 116 -20.09 -14.36 -4.74
C GLU A 116 -20.30 -15.63 -3.91
N ARG A 117 -19.24 -16.40 -3.62
CA ARG A 117 -19.31 -17.48 -2.64
C ARG A 117 -19.42 -16.88 -1.25
N SER A 118 -20.66 -16.83 -0.74
CA SER A 118 -21.01 -16.44 0.62
C SER A 118 -20.09 -17.13 1.62
N SER A 119 -19.18 -16.36 2.22
CA SER A 119 -18.52 -16.73 3.45
C SER A 119 -19.30 -16.14 4.62
N CYS A 120 -19.59 -16.99 5.59
CA CYS A 120 -20.28 -16.65 6.82
C CYS A 120 -19.70 -15.39 7.50
N GLY A 121 -20.60 -14.49 7.92
CA GLY A 121 -20.29 -13.30 8.69
C GLY A 121 -21.41 -12.28 8.56
N SER A 122 -22.13 -12.00 9.64
CA SER A 122 -23.00 -10.83 9.71
C SER A 122 -22.13 -9.57 9.88
N VAL A 123 -22.67 -8.41 9.50
CA VAL A 123 -22.08 -7.12 9.90
C VAL A 123 -22.11 -7.06 11.43
N LEU A 124 -20.95 -7.25 12.07
CA LEU A 124 -20.84 -7.27 13.54
C LEU A 124 -21.06 -5.87 14.14
N PHE A 125 -20.73 -4.82 13.39
CA PHE A 125 -20.87 -3.42 13.79
C PHE A 125 -20.95 -2.51 12.57
N HIS A 126 -21.78 -1.47 12.63
CA HIS A 126 -21.72 -0.35 11.68
C HIS A 126 -21.64 0.96 12.48
N GLY A 127 -20.70 1.81 12.08
CA GLY A 127 -20.56 3.16 12.61
C GLY A 127 -20.62 4.15 11.46
N TYR A 128 -21.48 5.15 11.55
CA TYR A 128 -21.51 6.26 10.60
C TYR A 128 -20.69 7.41 11.18
N LEU A 129 -19.63 7.80 10.47
CA LEU A 129 -18.92 9.05 10.74
C LEU A 129 -19.55 10.12 9.84
N PRO A 130 -20.09 11.22 10.39
CA PRO A 130 -20.60 12.30 9.56
C PRO A 130 -19.45 12.86 8.70
N PRO A 131 -19.71 13.18 7.41
CA PRO A 131 -18.69 13.73 6.54
C PRO A 131 -18.19 15.06 7.12
N PRO A 132 -16.87 15.22 7.34
CA PRO A 132 -16.33 16.46 7.90
C PRO A 132 -16.46 17.61 6.91
N GLY A 133 -16.60 18.83 7.42
CA GLY A 133 -16.44 20.03 6.61
C GLY A 133 -15.00 20.13 6.10
N ILE A 134 -14.82 20.51 4.83
CA ILE A 134 -13.48 20.75 4.27
C ILE A 134 -12.92 22.03 4.91
N PRO A 135 -11.76 21.99 5.58
CA PRO A 135 -11.16 23.18 6.17
C PRO A 135 -10.85 24.22 5.10
N SER A 136 -11.01 25.51 5.43
CA SER A 136 -10.63 26.60 4.52
C SER A 136 -9.12 26.58 4.26
N ARG A 137 -8.73 26.76 2.99
CA ARG A 137 -7.33 27.01 2.62
C ARG A 137 -6.90 28.35 3.24
N LYS A 138 -5.84 28.34 4.06
CA LYS A 138 -5.20 29.58 4.49
C LYS A 138 -4.49 30.17 3.27
N VAL A 139 -5.06 31.22 2.68
CA VAL A 139 -4.38 31.97 1.61
C VAL A 139 -3.19 32.70 2.23
N THR A 140 -1.98 32.16 2.05
CA THR A 140 -0.74 32.89 2.30
C THR A 140 -0.62 33.98 1.25
N ASN A 141 -1.14 35.17 1.56
CA ASN A 141 -0.87 36.37 0.77
C ASN A 141 0.62 36.73 0.92
N THR A 142 1.48 36.16 0.08
CA THR A 142 2.76 36.78 -0.30
C THR A 142 2.48 37.83 -1.39
N ALA A 143 1.60 38.79 -1.09
CA ALA A 143 1.38 39.96 -1.94
C ALA A 143 2.25 41.10 -1.43
N ARG A 144 3.22 41.49 -2.28
CA ARG A 144 4.06 42.68 -2.14
C ARG A 144 3.21 43.89 -1.74
N SER A 145 3.72 44.63 -0.77
CA SER A 145 3.23 45.97 -0.43
C SER A 145 3.35 46.90 -1.64
N SER A 146 2.23 47.31 -2.21
CA SER A 146 2.12 48.56 -2.95
C SER A 146 0.83 49.24 -2.52
N VAL A 147 0.96 50.08 -1.50
CA VAL A 147 -0.04 51.09 -1.17
C VAL A 147 0.14 52.19 -2.22
N ASP A 148 -0.86 52.42 -3.07
CA ASP A 148 -1.25 53.79 -3.42
C ASP A 148 -2.59 53.90 -4.18
N ALA A 149 -3.32 54.94 -3.78
CA ALA A 149 -4.33 55.72 -4.49
C ALA A 149 -5.72 55.13 -4.85
N ARG A 150 -6.66 55.36 -3.91
CA ARG A 150 -7.90 56.17 -3.98
C ARG A 150 -8.89 56.11 -5.18
N ASN A 151 -10.17 56.23 -4.79
CA ASN A 151 -11.43 56.52 -5.52
C ASN A 151 -12.06 55.34 -6.30
N GLY A 152 -13.35 55.05 -6.25
CA GLY A 152 -14.51 55.55 -5.51
C GLY A 152 -15.80 54.90 -6.08
N LEU A 153 -16.84 54.82 -5.24
CA LEU A 153 -18.28 54.70 -5.57
C LEU A 153 -18.86 53.43 -6.24
N ASN A 154 -19.78 52.81 -5.48
CA ASN A 154 -21.17 52.44 -5.79
C ASN A 154 -21.55 51.52 -6.98
N SER A 155 -22.05 50.33 -6.57
CA SER A 155 -23.38 49.72 -6.84
C SER A 155 -23.88 49.40 -8.27
N MET A 156 -24.44 48.18 -8.32
CA MET A 156 -25.59 47.67 -9.08
C MET A 156 -25.40 47.04 -10.47
N GLU A 157 -25.76 45.75 -10.50
CA GLU A 157 -26.65 45.03 -11.44
C GLU A 157 -26.39 45.06 -12.95
N GLY A 158 -26.47 43.88 -13.58
CA GLY A 158 -26.73 43.78 -15.02
C GLY A 158 -26.30 42.46 -15.66
N GLU A 159 -27.29 41.67 -16.06
CA GLU A 159 -27.20 40.38 -16.75
C GLU A 159 -26.49 40.35 -18.12
N ALA A 160 -26.18 39.11 -18.53
CA ALA A 160 -26.33 38.53 -19.87
C ALA A 160 -25.13 38.45 -20.85
N ARG A 161 -24.80 37.17 -21.13
CA ARG A 161 -24.54 36.52 -22.44
C ARG A 161 -23.56 37.17 -23.43
N GLY A 162 -22.53 36.42 -23.82
CA GLY A 162 -21.83 36.64 -25.09
C GLY A 162 -20.64 35.73 -25.33
N ASN A 163 -20.66 35.02 -26.46
CA ASN A 163 -19.66 34.07 -26.96
C ASN A 163 -18.21 34.57 -26.99
N GLY A 164 -17.30 33.64 -26.66
CA GLY A 164 -16.18 33.22 -27.52
C GLY A 164 -15.16 34.26 -27.99
N THR A 165 -13.97 34.24 -27.38
CA THR A 165 -12.68 34.24 -28.12
C THR A 165 -11.54 33.97 -27.14
N GLN A 166 -10.71 32.96 -27.45
CA GLN A 166 -9.39 32.81 -26.84
C GLN A 166 -8.49 33.97 -27.26
N PRO A 167 -7.52 34.34 -26.41
CA PRO A 167 -6.20 34.68 -26.88
C PRO A 167 -5.20 33.61 -26.44
N VAL A 168 -4.59 32.98 -27.44
CA VAL A 168 -3.32 32.26 -27.32
C VAL A 168 -2.26 33.29 -26.91
N LEU A 169 -1.58 33.05 -25.78
CA LEU A 169 -0.29 33.66 -25.50
C LEU A 169 0.72 32.55 -25.20
N ALA A 170 1.76 32.55 -26.03
CA ALA A 170 2.80 31.58 -26.11
C ALA A 170 3.82 31.71 -24.96
N GLY A 171 4.26 30.54 -24.48
CA GLY A 171 5.63 30.20 -24.08
C GLY A 171 6.39 31.11 -23.13
N ASN A 172 6.66 30.62 -21.92
CA ASN A 172 8.04 30.44 -21.44
C ASN A 172 8.11 29.59 -20.16
N GLY A 173 8.87 28.50 -20.22
CA GLY A 173 9.49 27.81 -19.07
C GLY A 173 8.58 26.91 -18.22
N GLU A 174 8.26 25.71 -18.72
CA GLU A 174 7.69 24.65 -17.87
C GLU A 174 8.76 24.08 -16.93
N ASP A 175 8.75 24.50 -15.66
CA ASP A 175 9.00 23.56 -14.58
C ASP A 175 7.77 22.65 -14.51
N THR A 176 7.90 21.43 -15.04
CA THR A 176 6.84 20.43 -15.01
C THR A 176 6.60 19.98 -13.57
N ILE A 177 5.82 20.75 -12.81
CA ILE A 177 5.23 20.29 -11.55
C ILE A 177 4.43 19.05 -11.92
N ARG A 178 4.86 17.88 -11.44
CA ARG A 178 4.07 16.64 -11.51
C ARG A 178 2.79 16.86 -10.70
N LEU A 179 1.77 17.43 -11.32
CA LEU A 179 0.41 17.43 -10.80
C LEU A 179 0.00 15.96 -10.72
N GLY A 180 0.04 15.40 -9.50
CA GLY A 180 -0.49 14.08 -9.23
C GLY A 180 -1.94 13.97 -9.68
N VAL A 181 -2.41 12.74 -9.89
CA VAL A 181 -3.79 12.45 -10.29
C VAL A 181 -4.75 13.25 -9.39
N PRO A 182 -5.71 14.02 -9.95
CA PRO A 182 -6.65 14.80 -9.13
C PRO A 182 -7.46 13.85 -8.23
N VAL A 183 -7.18 13.88 -6.94
CA VAL A 183 -7.92 13.09 -5.94
C VAL A 183 -9.07 13.94 -5.40
N ASP A 184 -10.27 13.37 -5.34
CA ASP A 184 -11.40 13.99 -4.65
C ASP A 184 -10.97 14.34 -3.21
N PRO A 185 -11.03 15.63 -2.78
CA PRO A 185 -10.64 16.03 -1.43
C PRO A 185 -11.47 15.36 -0.33
N ARG A 186 -12.61 14.73 -0.65
CA ARG A 186 -13.44 13.95 0.28
C ARG A 186 -13.12 12.45 0.26
N LYS A 187 -12.26 11.96 -0.63
CA LYS A 187 -11.82 10.56 -0.64
C LYS A 187 -10.92 10.34 0.57
N VAL A 188 -11.31 9.40 1.43
CA VAL A 188 -10.46 8.90 2.50
C VAL A 188 -9.37 8.05 1.86
N LEU A 189 -8.12 8.40 2.11
CA LEU A 189 -6.94 7.74 1.56
C LEU A 189 -6.31 6.77 2.54
N ILE A 190 -6.27 7.12 3.82
CA ILE A 190 -5.63 6.33 4.87
C ILE A 190 -6.52 6.37 6.11
N VAL A 191 -6.69 5.22 6.75
CA VAL A 191 -7.27 5.12 8.09
C VAL A 191 -6.27 4.43 8.99
N ALA A 192 -5.92 5.07 10.11
CA ALA A 192 -5.10 4.46 11.15
C ALA A 192 -5.85 4.48 12.48
N GLY A 193 -5.71 3.41 13.26
CA GLY A 193 -6.32 3.27 14.58
C GLY A 193 -5.28 3.06 15.66
N HIS A 194 -5.54 3.61 16.85
CA HIS A 194 -4.74 3.34 18.03
C HIS A 194 -5.62 3.43 19.29
N HIS A 195 -5.79 2.30 19.99
CA HIS A 195 -6.71 2.17 21.12
C HIS A 195 -8.13 2.61 20.74
N ASN A 196 -8.71 3.57 21.47
CA ASN A 196 -10.05 4.11 21.23
C ASN A 196 -10.07 5.31 20.27
N TRP A 197 -9.02 5.51 19.49
CA TRP A 197 -8.91 6.60 18.51
C TRP A 197 -8.69 6.07 17.11
N ILE A 198 -9.22 6.81 16.14
CA ILE A 198 -8.90 6.66 14.72
C ILE A 198 -8.56 8.01 14.12
N VAL A 199 -7.74 7.98 13.08
CA VAL A 199 -7.49 9.12 12.21
C VAL A 199 -7.83 8.73 10.78
N ALA A 200 -8.67 9.53 10.14
CA ALA A 200 -8.97 9.43 8.72
C ALA A 200 -8.22 10.55 7.99
N ALA A 201 -7.28 10.18 7.14
CA ALA A 201 -6.61 11.11 6.23
C ALA A 201 -7.35 11.16 4.90
N TYR A 202 -7.78 12.37 4.57
CA TYR A 202 -8.24 12.76 3.25
C TYR A 202 -7.03 13.18 2.40
N ALA A 203 -7.28 13.60 1.16
CA ALA A 203 -6.21 14.07 0.30
C ALA A 203 -5.37 15.18 0.94
N HIS A 204 -5.99 16.18 1.58
CA HIS A 204 -5.30 17.40 2.02
C HIS A 204 -5.50 17.75 3.51
N PHE A 205 -6.17 16.89 4.28
CA PHE A 205 -6.40 17.13 5.71
C PHE A 205 -6.67 15.81 6.42
N ALA A 206 -6.46 15.78 7.73
CA ALA A 206 -6.72 14.62 8.58
C ALA A 206 -7.76 14.96 9.65
N VAL A 207 -8.59 13.98 10.00
CA VAL A 207 -9.61 14.11 11.03
C VAL A 207 -9.44 12.99 12.06
N CYS A 208 -9.31 13.36 13.33
CA CYS A 208 -9.21 12.43 14.43
C CYS A 208 -10.57 12.24 15.08
N TYR A 209 -10.93 10.98 15.32
CA TYR A 209 -12.13 10.59 16.02
C TYR A 209 -11.77 9.74 17.24
N ARG A 210 -12.59 9.83 18.28
CA ARG A 210 -12.50 9.03 19.50
C ARG A 210 -13.81 8.31 19.73
N ILE A 211 -13.76 7.01 20.04
CA ILE A 211 -14.93 6.27 20.49
C ILE A 211 -15.16 6.50 21.99
N LYS A 212 -16.39 6.85 22.35
CA LYS A 212 -16.88 6.93 23.73
C LYS A 212 -18.01 5.94 23.91
N GLU A 213 -17.99 5.18 25.00
CA GLU A 213 -18.96 4.10 25.28
C GLU A 213 -20.42 4.58 25.18
N SER A 214 -20.73 5.79 25.67
CA SER A 214 -22.09 6.32 25.72
C SER A 214 -22.60 6.96 24.42
N SER A 215 -21.71 7.34 23.49
CA SER A 215 -22.05 8.21 22.35
C SER A 215 -21.41 7.82 21.02
N GLY A 216 -20.69 6.69 20.99
CA GLY A 216 -20.03 6.20 19.78
C GLY A 216 -18.84 7.06 19.37
N TRP A 217 -18.57 7.08 18.06
CA TRP A 217 -17.46 7.84 17.49
C TRP A 217 -17.76 9.34 17.46
N GLN A 218 -16.85 10.14 18.01
CA GLN A 218 -16.93 11.60 18.00
C GLN A 218 -15.73 12.19 17.29
N GLN A 219 -15.96 13.17 16.42
CA GLN A 219 -14.89 13.98 15.85
C GLN A 219 -14.27 14.82 16.97
N VAL A 220 -12.96 14.75 17.12
CA VAL A 220 -12.21 15.51 18.14
C VAL A 220 -11.36 16.58 17.49
N PHE A 221 -10.66 16.27 16.41
CA PHE A 221 -9.74 17.21 15.78
C PHE A 221 -9.81 17.15 14.26
N THR A 222 -9.58 18.29 13.62
CA THR A 222 -9.43 18.42 12.17
C THR A 222 -8.21 19.27 11.91
N SER A 223 -7.26 18.74 11.13
CA SER A 223 -6.08 19.50 10.73
C SER A 223 -6.48 20.68 9.82
N PRO A 224 -5.65 21.72 9.71
CA PRO A 224 -5.75 22.67 8.61
C PRO A 224 -5.70 21.96 7.25
N TYR A 225 -6.19 22.65 6.21
CA TYR A 225 -5.97 22.22 4.84
C TYR A 225 -4.49 22.37 4.48
N LEU A 226 -3.91 21.33 3.91
CA LEU A 226 -2.51 21.26 3.49
C LEU A 226 -2.41 21.45 1.97
N ASP A 227 -1.40 22.19 1.52
CA ASP A 227 -1.19 22.44 0.08
C ASP A 227 -0.63 21.22 -0.67
N TRP A 228 -0.18 20.20 0.07
CA TRP A 228 0.30 18.92 -0.43
C TRP A 228 -0.63 17.79 -0.01
N THR A 229 -0.51 16.65 -0.70
CA THR A 229 -1.36 15.49 -0.43
C THR A 229 -0.78 14.60 0.67
N ILE A 230 -1.61 14.10 1.58
CA ILE A 230 -1.17 13.24 2.67
C ILE A 230 -0.85 11.84 2.14
N GLU A 231 0.37 11.37 2.39
CA GLU A 231 0.86 10.05 1.97
C GLU A 231 1.06 9.10 3.16
N ARG A 232 1.29 9.64 4.36
CA ARG A 232 1.51 8.89 5.60
C ARG A 232 0.76 9.51 6.77
N VAL A 233 0.33 8.67 7.70
CA VAL A 233 -0.27 9.10 8.97
C VAL A 233 0.24 8.23 10.12
N ALA A 234 0.52 8.86 11.25
CA ALA A 234 0.79 8.19 12.51
C ALA A 234 -0.12 8.77 13.61
N LEU A 235 -0.62 7.91 14.49
CA LEU A 235 -1.48 8.28 15.61
C LEU A 235 -0.95 7.64 16.89
N ASN A 236 -0.77 8.44 17.93
CA ASN A 236 -0.45 7.98 19.26
C ASN A 236 -1.47 8.51 20.27
N ALA A 237 -2.32 7.58 20.72
CA ALA A 237 -3.36 7.84 21.70
C ALA A 237 -2.93 7.59 23.17
N LYS A 238 -1.68 7.17 23.41
CA LYS A 238 -1.15 6.86 24.75
C LYS A 238 0.18 7.59 24.96
N VAL A 239 0.09 8.91 25.14
CA VAL A 239 1.24 9.75 25.45
C VAL A 239 1.42 9.75 26.96
N VAL A 240 2.54 9.22 27.46
CA VAL A 240 2.82 9.14 28.91
C VAL A 240 4.01 10.04 29.25
N GLY A 241 3.82 11.07 30.06
CA GLY A 241 4.93 11.92 30.54
C GLY A 241 5.59 12.84 29.50
N GLY A 242 4.84 13.27 28.46
CA GLY A 242 5.29 14.33 27.56
C GLY A 242 5.27 15.73 28.21
N PRO A 243 5.88 16.76 27.59
CA PRO A 243 5.93 18.13 28.14
C PRO A 243 4.55 18.76 28.37
N HIS A 244 3.50 18.21 27.76
CA HIS A 244 2.10 18.63 27.91
C HIS A 244 1.26 17.65 28.76
N GLY A 245 1.87 16.61 29.36
CA GLY A 245 1.24 15.61 30.22
C GLY A 245 0.45 14.50 29.50
N ASP A 246 -0.23 13.64 30.26
CA ASP A 246 -1.01 12.46 29.77
C ASP A 246 -2.25 12.82 28.94
N LYS A 247 -2.61 14.10 28.88
CA LYS A 247 -3.84 14.57 28.24
C LYS A 247 -3.72 14.67 26.74
N ASP A 248 -2.53 14.88 26.21
CA ASP A 248 -2.33 15.06 24.78
C ASP A 248 -2.30 13.71 24.05
N LYS A 249 -2.84 13.71 22.85
CA LYS A 249 -2.73 12.66 21.84
C LYS A 249 -1.91 13.25 20.71
N MET A 250 -1.11 12.46 20.02
CA MET A 250 -0.28 12.98 18.93
C MET A 250 -0.75 12.41 17.60
N VAL A 251 -0.85 13.28 16.60
CA VAL A 251 -1.10 12.88 15.22
C VAL A 251 -0.04 13.52 14.34
N ALA A 252 0.55 12.72 13.46
CA ALA A 252 1.51 13.20 12.49
C ALA A 252 1.06 12.79 11.09
N VAL A 253 1.31 13.65 10.11
CA VAL A 253 1.12 13.32 8.70
C VAL A 253 2.36 13.69 7.91
N ALA A 254 2.63 12.96 6.83
CA ALA A 254 3.76 13.25 5.96
C ALA A 254 3.40 13.13 4.48
N SER A 255 4.18 13.83 3.66
CA SER A 255 4.15 13.83 2.21
C SER A 255 5.56 14.10 1.70
N GLU A 256 6.03 13.32 0.73
CA GLU A 256 7.42 13.37 0.28
C GLU A 256 8.38 13.37 1.48
N SER A 257 9.15 14.45 1.69
CA SER A 257 10.09 14.58 2.81
C SER A 257 9.53 15.34 4.02
N SER A 258 8.37 15.98 3.89
CA SER A 258 7.81 16.90 4.88
C SER A 258 6.91 16.16 5.86
N ILE A 259 7.03 16.50 7.14
CA ILE A 259 6.28 15.90 8.25
C ILE A 259 5.69 17.04 9.09
N ILE A 260 4.42 16.94 9.46
CA ILE A 260 3.82 17.84 10.46
C ILE A 260 3.31 17.00 11.62
N LEU A 261 3.58 17.46 12.83
CA LEU A 261 3.15 16.84 14.08
C LEU A 261 2.23 17.81 14.84
N TRP A 262 1.08 17.31 15.28
CA TRP A 262 0.15 18.03 16.15
C TRP A 262 -0.06 17.30 17.46
N SER A 263 -0.24 18.06 18.54
CA SER A 263 -0.91 17.59 19.75
C SER A 263 -2.41 17.84 19.65
N VAL A 264 -3.18 16.89 20.15
CA VAL A 264 -4.64 16.86 20.13
C VAL A 264 -5.11 16.61 21.55
N GLN A 265 -5.91 17.53 22.08
CA GLN A 265 -6.49 17.43 23.41
C GLN A 265 -7.87 16.81 23.35
N ASP A 266 -8.28 16.15 24.44
CA ASP A 266 -9.60 15.55 24.58
C ASP A 266 -10.77 16.55 24.42
N GLY A 267 -10.52 17.84 24.65
CA GLY A 267 -11.48 18.93 24.48
C GLY A 267 -11.68 19.40 23.03
N GLY A 268 -10.97 18.79 22.07
CA GLY A 268 -11.08 19.09 20.65
C GLY A 268 -10.21 20.24 20.13
N SER A 269 -9.41 20.85 21.00
CA SER A 269 -8.30 21.73 20.61
C SER A 269 -7.12 20.90 20.10
N GLY A 270 -6.48 21.37 19.03
CA GLY A 270 -5.18 20.85 18.60
C GLY A 270 -4.20 21.98 18.35
N SER A 271 -2.93 21.72 18.64
CA SER A 271 -1.82 22.65 18.41
C SER A 271 -0.73 21.99 17.58
N GLU A 272 -0.13 22.75 16.68
CA GLU A 272 1.04 22.30 15.93
C GLU A 272 2.24 22.25 16.87
N ILE A 273 2.90 21.09 16.94
CA ILE A 273 4.16 20.91 17.65
C ILE A 273 5.32 21.37 16.75
N GLY A 274 5.27 21.01 15.46
CA GLY A 274 6.25 21.48 14.49
C GLY A 274 6.13 20.83 13.13
N VAL A 275 6.89 21.42 12.20
CA VAL A 275 7.11 20.93 10.84
C VAL A 275 8.56 20.46 10.74
N PHE A 276 8.75 19.23 10.27
CA PHE A 276 10.05 18.59 10.16
C PHE A 276 10.28 18.12 8.73
N SER A 277 11.55 17.88 8.39
CA SER A 277 11.92 17.26 7.12
C SER A 277 12.87 16.10 7.34
N LEU A 278 12.63 14.99 6.65
CA LEU A 278 13.57 13.87 6.58
C LEU A 278 14.67 14.11 5.52
N GLY A 279 14.49 15.12 4.64
CA GLY A 279 15.35 15.42 3.50
C GLY A 279 15.26 14.44 2.32
N VAL A 280 14.51 13.35 2.49
CA VAL A 280 14.23 12.30 1.50
C VAL A 280 12.77 11.85 1.67
N PRO A 281 12.18 11.14 0.69
CA PRO A 281 10.82 10.62 0.82
C PRO A 281 10.61 9.75 2.06
N VAL A 282 9.50 9.98 2.77
CA VAL A 282 9.11 9.26 3.98
C VAL A 282 8.39 7.97 3.60
N ASP A 283 9.09 6.85 3.84
CA ASP A 283 8.62 5.50 3.52
C ASP A 283 7.91 4.79 4.67
N ALA A 284 8.01 5.30 5.90
CA ALA A 284 7.15 4.94 7.01
C ALA A 284 7.11 6.07 8.04
N LEU A 285 5.97 6.20 8.73
CA LEU A 285 5.76 7.18 9.80
C LEU A 285 4.97 6.50 10.92
N PHE A 286 5.52 6.44 12.12
CA PHE A 286 4.89 5.74 13.25
C PHE A 286 5.47 6.22 14.59
N PHE A 287 4.86 5.80 15.70
CA PHE A 287 5.35 6.12 17.04
C PHE A 287 5.95 4.88 17.73
N ILE A 288 7.03 5.10 18.50
CA ILE A 288 7.56 4.13 19.47
C ILE A 288 7.56 4.79 20.84
N GLY A 289 6.68 4.32 21.73
CA GLY A 289 6.39 5.07 22.95
C GLY A 289 5.88 6.47 22.59
N ASN A 290 6.57 7.52 23.03
CA ASN A 290 6.24 8.91 22.68
C ASN A 290 7.07 9.46 21.51
N GLN A 291 8.05 8.71 21.00
CA GLN A 291 8.92 9.20 19.94
C GLN A 291 8.23 9.04 18.59
N LEU A 292 8.22 10.09 17.77
CA LEU A 292 7.79 9.99 16.37
C LEU A 292 8.98 9.54 15.54
N VAL A 293 8.80 8.49 14.76
CA VAL A 293 9.83 7.92 13.89
C VAL A 293 9.38 8.01 12.43
N ALA A 294 10.28 8.47 11.57
CA ALA A 294 10.16 8.39 10.12
C ALA A 294 11.32 7.59 9.54
N THR A 295 11.06 6.73 8.56
CA THR A 295 12.11 5.98 7.86
C THR A 295 12.01 6.17 6.36
N SER A 296 13.13 5.99 5.65
CA SER A 296 13.20 6.00 4.19
C SER A 296 13.98 4.81 3.67
N HIS A 297 13.51 4.22 2.57
CA HIS A 297 14.21 3.17 1.83
C HIS A 297 15.57 3.66 1.29
N THR A 298 15.77 4.98 1.19
CA THR A 298 17.06 5.58 0.82
C THR A 298 18.15 5.43 1.88
N GLY A 299 17.80 4.97 3.09
CA GLY A 299 18.74 4.80 4.20
C GLY A 299 18.75 5.99 5.16
N LYS A 300 17.59 6.54 5.50
CA LYS A 300 17.47 7.56 6.54
C LYS A 300 16.46 7.17 7.62
N VAL A 301 16.77 7.52 8.86
CA VAL A 301 15.86 7.46 10.01
C VAL A 301 15.79 8.84 10.64
N GLY A 302 14.59 9.39 10.74
CA GLY A 302 14.29 10.60 11.50
C GLY A 302 13.58 10.23 12.80
N VAL A 303 14.02 10.80 13.92
CA VAL A 303 13.35 10.64 15.20
C VAL A 303 13.11 12.00 15.85
N TRP A 304 11.85 12.25 16.18
CA TRP A 304 11.48 13.35 17.06
C TRP A 304 11.46 12.83 18.49
N ASN A 305 12.27 13.45 19.35
CA ASN A 305 12.30 13.13 20.76
C ASN A 305 11.29 14.00 21.53
N ALA A 306 10.26 13.39 22.10
CA ALA A 306 9.21 14.08 22.83
C ALA A 306 9.69 14.76 24.11
N VAL A 307 10.76 14.27 24.74
CA VAL A 307 11.31 14.85 25.97
C VAL A 307 12.13 16.10 25.65
N THR A 308 13.03 16.01 24.67
CA THR A 308 13.92 17.12 24.29
C THR A 308 13.31 18.06 23.25
N GLN A 309 12.17 17.69 22.66
CA GLN A 309 11.50 18.40 21.57
C GLN A 309 12.40 18.60 20.34
N HIS A 310 13.32 17.67 20.11
CA HIS A 310 14.32 17.76 19.04
C HIS A 310 14.08 16.74 17.92
N TRP A 311 14.17 17.19 16.68
CA TRP A 311 14.15 16.33 15.49
C TRP A 311 15.58 16.01 15.05
N GLN A 312 15.92 14.73 15.00
CA GLN A 312 17.23 14.25 14.58
C GLN A 312 17.08 13.32 13.38
N VAL A 313 17.92 13.50 12.36
CA VAL A 313 17.98 12.64 11.17
C VAL A 313 19.33 11.96 11.11
N GLN A 314 19.32 10.65 10.83
CA GLN A 314 20.50 9.81 10.76
C GLN A 314 20.54 9.04 9.45
N ASP A 315 21.72 9.00 8.83
CA ASP A 315 22.03 8.08 7.74
C ASP A 315 22.27 6.66 8.26
N VAL A 316 21.61 5.69 7.62
CA VAL A 316 21.71 4.26 7.88
C VAL A 316 21.83 3.51 6.55
N VAL A 317 22.07 2.20 6.62
CA VAL A 317 22.01 1.34 5.43
C VAL A 317 20.58 1.37 4.87
N PRO A 318 20.38 1.40 3.52
CA PRO A 318 19.06 1.41 2.90
C PRO A 318 18.10 0.38 3.52
N ILE A 319 17.02 0.91 4.07
CA ILE A 319 16.03 0.15 4.84
C ILE A 319 15.09 -0.53 3.84
N THR A 320 14.71 -1.77 4.09
CA THR A 320 13.75 -2.53 3.28
C THR A 320 12.59 -3.08 4.11
N SER A 321 12.76 -3.17 5.42
CA SER A 321 11.68 -3.51 6.36
C SER A 321 11.99 -2.99 7.76
N TYR A 322 10.98 -2.94 8.61
CA TYR A 322 11.15 -2.58 10.02
C TYR A 322 10.12 -3.31 10.88
N ASP A 323 10.42 -3.47 12.17
CA ASP A 323 9.43 -3.83 13.19
C ASP A 323 9.83 -3.23 14.54
N THR A 324 8.91 -3.23 15.49
CA THR A 324 9.11 -2.65 16.82
C THR A 324 8.86 -3.67 17.92
N ALA A 325 9.70 -3.66 18.95
CA ALA A 325 9.59 -4.53 20.11
C ALA A 325 9.82 -3.73 21.40
N GLY A 326 8.75 -3.36 22.09
CA GLY A 326 8.83 -2.45 23.23
C GLY A 326 9.37 -1.09 22.80
N SER A 327 10.56 -0.72 23.29
CA SER A 327 11.27 0.51 22.91
C SER A 327 12.29 0.32 21.78
N PHE A 328 12.50 -0.91 21.30
CA PHE A 328 13.46 -1.18 20.24
C PHE A 328 12.82 -1.01 18.86
N LEU A 329 13.51 -0.26 17.99
CA LEU A 329 13.27 -0.27 16.55
C LEU A 329 14.24 -1.25 15.91
N LEU A 330 13.74 -2.19 15.12
CA LEU A 330 14.56 -3.05 14.29
C LEU A 330 14.40 -2.65 12.82
N LEU A 331 15.50 -2.68 12.08
CA LEU A 331 15.58 -2.29 10.67
C LEU A 331 16.21 -3.43 9.88
N GLY A 332 15.45 -4.00 8.95
CA GLY A 332 15.98 -4.92 7.93
C GLY A 332 16.47 -4.11 6.73
N CYS A 333 17.67 -4.42 6.26
CA CYS A 333 18.34 -3.64 5.21
C CYS A 333 18.55 -4.44 3.91
N ASN A 334 18.80 -3.71 2.84
CA ASN A 334 19.00 -4.27 1.50
C ASN A 334 20.27 -5.12 1.35
N ASN A 335 21.22 -5.01 2.29
CA ASN A 335 22.47 -5.76 2.31
C ASN A 335 22.39 -7.05 3.16
N GLY A 336 21.22 -7.39 3.70
CA GLY A 336 21.04 -8.55 4.58
C GLY A 336 21.25 -8.28 6.07
N SER A 337 21.69 -7.08 6.46
CA SER A 337 21.84 -6.72 7.87
C SER A 337 20.48 -6.46 8.53
N ILE A 338 20.38 -6.81 9.80
CA ILE A 338 19.31 -6.38 10.71
C ILE A 338 19.96 -5.51 11.78
N TYR A 339 19.58 -4.24 11.82
CA TYR A 339 20.04 -3.29 12.84
C TYR A 339 18.97 -3.08 13.90
N TYR A 340 19.38 -2.62 15.09
CA TYR A 340 18.45 -2.14 16.10
C TYR A 340 18.86 -0.80 16.71
N ILE A 341 17.86 -0.07 17.22
CA ILE A 341 18.01 1.21 17.92
C ILE A 341 17.15 1.16 19.19
N ASP A 342 17.74 1.49 20.35
CA ASP A 342 17.01 1.62 21.63
C ASP A 342 16.40 3.02 21.74
N MET A 343 15.10 3.16 21.48
CA MET A 343 14.42 4.46 21.51
C MET A 343 14.13 4.98 22.92
N GLN A 344 14.25 4.14 23.95
CA GLN A 344 14.05 4.57 25.33
C GLN A 344 15.31 5.23 25.88
N LYS A 345 16.46 4.59 25.68
CA LYS A 345 17.75 5.17 26.08
C LYS A 345 18.19 6.27 25.12
N PHE A 346 17.70 6.21 23.87
CA PHE A 346 18.08 7.10 22.78
C PHE A 346 19.62 7.34 22.76
N PRO A 347 20.43 6.26 22.77
CA PRO A 347 21.86 6.39 22.99
C PRO A 347 22.49 7.11 21.81
N LEU A 348 23.23 8.18 22.10
CA LEU A 348 23.99 8.93 21.12
C LEU A 348 25.45 8.48 21.13
N ARG A 349 26.06 8.40 19.95
CA ARG A 349 27.48 8.11 19.80
C ARG A 349 28.30 9.28 20.31
N MET A 350 29.30 9.01 21.14
CA MET A 350 30.16 10.04 21.75
C MET A 350 30.94 10.90 20.74
N LYS A 351 31.19 10.38 19.53
CA LYS A 351 32.05 11.05 18.53
C LYS A 351 31.36 12.18 17.78
N ASP A 352 30.06 12.02 17.51
CA ASP A 352 29.28 12.87 16.60
C ASP A 352 27.87 13.18 17.11
N ASN A 353 27.49 12.65 18.27
CA ASN A 353 26.13 12.73 18.84
C ASN A 353 25.04 12.14 17.92
N ASP A 354 25.44 11.28 16.99
CA ASP A 354 24.53 10.54 16.11
C ASP A 354 23.82 9.42 16.87
N LEU A 355 22.67 8.98 16.35
CA LEU A 355 21.98 7.82 16.89
C LEU A 355 22.88 6.58 16.85
N LEU A 356 22.98 5.87 17.98
CA LEU A 356 23.69 4.60 18.03
C LEU A 356 22.83 3.51 17.39
N VAL A 357 23.20 3.15 16.17
CA VAL A 357 22.63 2.05 15.39
C VAL A 357 23.58 0.85 15.47
N THR A 358 23.08 -0.29 15.97
CA THR A 358 23.90 -1.48 16.22
C THR A 358 23.42 -2.63 15.35
N GLU A 359 24.35 -3.32 14.68
CA GLU A 359 24.03 -4.53 13.92
C GLU A 359 23.70 -5.66 14.89
N LEU A 360 22.49 -6.21 14.74
CA LEU A 360 22.00 -7.32 15.56
C LEU A 360 22.34 -8.66 14.91
N TYR A 361 22.15 -8.77 13.59
CA TYR A 361 22.28 -10.01 12.83
C TYR A 361 22.58 -9.70 11.37
N HIS A 362 23.21 -10.65 10.67
CA HIS A 362 23.49 -10.55 9.24
C HIS A 362 23.03 -11.82 8.52
N ASP A 363 22.29 -11.65 7.43
CA ASP A 363 21.81 -12.75 6.60
C ASP A 363 22.97 -13.57 6.03
N PRO A 364 23.02 -14.90 6.21
CA PRO A 364 24.16 -15.72 5.76
C PRO A 364 24.33 -15.74 4.23
N SER A 365 23.31 -15.34 3.48
CA SER A 365 23.34 -15.24 2.02
C SER A 365 23.50 -13.80 1.51
N ASN A 366 23.65 -12.82 2.41
CA ASN A 366 23.56 -11.38 2.11
C ASN A 366 22.26 -11.01 1.36
N ASP A 367 21.18 -11.77 1.59
CA ASP A 367 19.90 -11.53 0.95
C ASP A 367 19.15 -10.40 1.67
N ALA A 368 18.63 -9.43 0.91
CA ALA A 368 17.94 -8.26 1.44
C ALA A 368 16.79 -8.68 2.37
N VAL A 369 16.69 -8.04 3.53
CA VAL A 369 15.66 -8.32 4.54
C VAL A 369 14.40 -7.52 4.23
N THR A 370 13.49 -8.09 3.43
CA THR A 370 12.32 -7.40 2.85
C THR A 370 11.07 -7.47 3.72
N ALA A 371 11.05 -8.28 4.78
CA ALA A 371 10.01 -8.30 5.79
C ALA A 371 10.59 -8.69 7.15
N LEU A 372 10.10 -8.10 8.24
CA LEU A 372 10.64 -8.31 9.58
C LEU A 372 9.51 -8.40 10.61
N SER A 373 9.61 -9.33 11.56
CA SER A 373 8.71 -9.42 12.71
C SER A 373 9.45 -9.94 13.94
N VAL A 374 9.37 -9.20 15.05
CA VAL A 374 10.02 -9.52 16.33
C VAL A 374 9.00 -9.86 17.42
N TYR A 375 9.02 -11.09 17.91
CA TYR A 375 8.20 -11.54 19.02
C TYR A 375 9.04 -11.58 20.31
N LEU A 376 8.62 -10.82 21.32
CA LEU A 376 9.24 -10.85 22.64
C LEU A 376 8.44 -11.78 23.56
N THR A 377 9.04 -12.90 23.95
CA THR A 377 8.39 -13.80 24.90
C THR A 377 8.25 -13.11 26.26
N PRO A 378 7.06 -13.11 26.89
CA PRO A 378 6.85 -12.51 28.20
C PRO A 378 7.85 -13.04 29.24
N LYS A 379 8.27 -12.18 30.18
CA LYS A 379 9.16 -12.58 31.28
C LYS A 379 8.56 -13.76 32.04
N THR A 380 9.21 -14.92 31.95
CA THR A 380 8.99 -15.99 32.92
C THR A 380 9.88 -15.71 34.13
N SER A 381 9.45 -16.12 35.33
CA SER A 381 10.13 -15.86 36.61
C SER A 381 11.58 -16.39 36.71
N VAL A 382 12.10 -17.03 35.67
CA VAL A 382 13.35 -17.81 35.69
C VAL A 382 14.36 -17.38 34.61
N SER A 383 14.00 -16.56 33.61
CA SER A 383 14.95 -16.11 32.57
C SER A 383 14.54 -14.77 31.94
N GLY A 384 15.53 -14.00 31.44
CA GLY A 384 15.33 -12.71 30.76
C GLY A 384 14.44 -12.79 29.50
N ASN A 385 14.22 -11.67 28.81
CA ASN A 385 13.38 -11.65 27.60
C ASN A 385 14.02 -12.47 26.47
N TRP A 386 13.23 -13.30 25.80
CA TRP A 386 13.66 -14.03 24.62
C TRP A 386 13.37 -13.15 23.41
N ILE A 387 14.32 -13.09 22.48
CA ILE A 387 14.13 -12.36 21.23
C ILE A 387 13.98 -13.40 20.14
N GLU A 388 12.78 -13.49 19.59
CA GLU A 388 12.45 -14.35 18.46
C GLU A 388 12.15 -13.44 17.27
N ILE A 389 12.90 -13.56 16.19
CA ILE A 389 12.72 -12.73 15.00
C ILE A 389 12.47 -13.63 13.82
N ALA A 390 11.36 -13.40 13.13
CA ALA A 390 11.12 -13.95 11.81
C ALA A 390 11.39 -12.86 10.77
N TYR A 391 12.10 -13.21 9.70
CA TYR A 391 12.30 -12.31 8.58
C TYR A 391 12.14 -13.01 7.23
N GLY A 392 11.70 -12.23 6.26
CA GLY A 392 11.56 -12.61 4.87
C GLY A 392 12.63 -11.94 4.02
N THR A 393 12.97 -12.58 2.91
CA THR A 393 14.08 -12.14 2.05
C THR A 393 13.63 -11.84 0.62
N SER A 394 14.49 -11.16 -0.14
CA SER A 394 14.20 -10.84 -1.54
C SER A 394 14.17 -12.06 -2.47
N SER A 395 14.88 -13.14 -2.13
CA SER A 395 14.78 -14.41 -2.87
C SER A 395 13.51 -15.22 -2.56
N GLY A 396 12.75 -14.85 -1.52
CA GLY A 396 11.56 -15.59 -1.09
C GLY A 396 11.79 -16.58 0.06
N ALA A 397 13.00 -16.62 0.65
CA ALA A 397 13.24 -17.38 1.86
C ALA A 397 12.60 -16.70 3.09
N VAL A 398 12.07 -17.52 3.99
CA VAL A 398 11.57 -17.14 5.32
C VAL A 398 12.49 -17.75 6.36
N ARG A 399 13.00 -16.95 7.28
CA ARG A 399 13.98 -17.36 8.29
C ARG A 399 13.52 -16.97 9.68
N VAL A 400 13.86 -17.79 10.66
CA VAL A 400 13.65 -17.52 12.08
C VAL A 400 15.00 -17.52 12.77
N ILE A 401 15.32 -16.44 13.48
CA ILE A 401 16.48 -16.33 14.35
C ILE A 401 16.01 -16.18 15.80
N VAL A 402 16.77 -16.73 16.73
CA VAL A 402 16.44 -16.71 18.16
C VAL A 402 17.65 -16.28 18.97
N GLN A 403 17.40 -15.54 20.05
CA GLN A 403 18.41 -15.22 21.05
C GLN A 403 17.93 -15.68 22.43
N HIS A 404 18.71 -16.57 23.05
CA HIS A 404 18.42 -17.06 24.39
C HIS A 404 18.98 -16.14 25.48
N PRO A 405 18.28 -15.99 26.62
CA PRO A 405 18.79 -15.22 27.76
C PRO A 405 20.12 -15.71 28.32
N GLU A 406 20.42 -17.00 28.19
CA GLU A 406 21.70 -17.60 28.63
C GLU A 406 22.86 -17.30 27.67
N THR A 407 22.55 -16.83 26.46
CA THR A 407 23.53 -16.46 25.42
C THR A 407 23.65 -14.95 25.26
N VAL A 408 23.27 -14.16 26.27
CA VAL A 408 23.38 -12.69 26.25
C VAL A 408 24.86 -12.29 26.15
N GLY A 409 25.34 -12.12 24.92
CA GLY A 409 26.75 -11.93 24.57
C GLY A 409 27.07 -12.52 23.19
N SER A 410 26.37 -13.58 22.80
CA SER A 410 26.27 -14.03 21.40
C SER A 410 25.04 -13.37 20.77
N GLY A 411 25.17 -12.85 19.55
CA GLY A 411 24.03 -12.33 18.79
C GLY A 411 23.00 -13.43 18.47
N PRO A 412 21.79 -13.08 18.00
CA PRO A 412 20.79 -14.06 17.58
C PRO A 412 21.35 -15.09 16.59
N GLN A 413 20.89 -16.32 16.68
CA GLN A 413 21.34 -17.42 15.84
C GLN A 413 20.24 -17.87 14.89
N LEU A 414 20.62 -18.30 13.68
CA LEU A 414 19.69 -18.88 12.72
C LEU A 414 19.12 -20.19 13.27
N PHE A 415 17.82 -20.20 13.46
CA PHE A 415 17.11 -21.34 14.01
C PHE A 415 16.48 -22.20 12.91
N GLN A 416 15.81 -21.59 11.94
CA GLN A 416 15.14 -22.32 10.85
C GLN A 416 15.10 -21.49 9.56
N THR A 417 15.19 -22.16 8.41
CA THR A 417 14.93 -21.60 7.08
C THR A 417 13.80 -22.35 6.40
N PHE A 418 12.90 -21.62 5.75
CA PHE A 418 11.81 -22.12 4.91
C PHE A 418 11.96 -21.53 3.51
N THR A 419 12.10 -22.38 2.49
CA THR A 419 12.26 -21.98 1.09
C THR A 419 10.98 -22.23 0.31
N VAL A 420 9.92 -21.48 0.62
CA VAL A 420 8.57 -21.76 0.11
C VAL A 420 8.07 -20.78 -0.95
N HIS A 421 8.56 -19.54 -0.95
CA HIS A 421 8.18 -18.55 -1.94
C HIS A 421 9.22 -18.48 -3.05
N ARG A 422 8.79 -18.12 -4.25
CA ARG A 422 9.65 -17.91 -5.42
C ARG A 422 9.80 -16.42 -5.77
N SER A 423 9.30 -15.56 -4.90
CA SER A 423 9.26 -14.11 -5.07
C SER A 423 9.51 -13.45 -3.71
N PRO A 424 9.96 -12.18 -3.69
CA PRO A 424 10.29 -11.47 -2.45
C PRO A 424 9.19 -11.59 -1.40
N VAL A 425 9.57 -11.89 -0.17
CA VAL A 425 8.64 -11.88 0.97
C VAL A 425 8.34 -10.43 1.33
N THR A 426 7.10 -10.01 1.19
CA THR A 426 6.68 -8.61 1.43
C THR A 426 6.18 -8.39 2.84
N LYS A 427 5.67 -9.43 3.51
CA LYS A 427 5.20 -9.37 4.90
C LYS A 427 5.51 -10.65 5.65
N ILE A 428 5.79 -10.51 6.93
CA ILE A 428 5.99 -11.63 7.84
C ILE A 428 5.41 -11.27 9.21
N MET A 429 4.84 -12.25 9.91
CA MET A 429 4.28 -12.06 11.24
C MET A 429 4.55 -13.29 12.08
N LEU A 430 5.27 -13.08 13.19
CA LEU A 430 5.52 -14.10 14.20
C LEU A 430 4.62 -13.83 15.41
N SER A 431 3.83 -14.85 15.76
CA SER A 431 2.87 -14.83 16.88
C SER A 431 3.17 -15.95 17.88
N GLU A 432 2.38 -16.04 18.94
CA GLU A 432 2.43 -17.16 19.87
C GLU A 432 2.11 -18.51 19.19
N LYS A 433 1.25 -18.52 18.17
CA LYS A 433 0.72 -19.78 17.59
C LYS A 433 1.11 -20.02 16.15
N HIS A 434 1.49 -18.98 15.43
CA HIS A 434 1.69 -19.03 13.99
C HIS A 434 2.87 -18.18 13.52
N LEU A 435 3.50 -18.65 12.44
CA LEU A 435 4.36 -17.86 11.58
C LEU A 435 3.61 -17.67 10.28
N VAL A 436 3.39 -16.42 9.87
CA VAL A 436 2.70 -16.08 8.62
C VAL A 436 3.69 -15.35 7.72
N SER A 437 3.72 -15.70 6.44
CA SER A 437 4.50 -14.99 5.43
C SER A 437 3.66 -14.71 4.19
N VAL A 438 3.93 -13.58 3.54
CA VAL A 438 3.28 -13.15 2.30
C VAL A 438 4.36 -12.79 1.29
N CYS A 439 4.26 -13.25 0.05
CA CYS A 439 5.17 -12.83 -1.01
C CYS A 439 4.51 -11.94 -2.06
N ALA A 440 5.35 -11.26 -2.84
CA ALA A 440 4.93 -10.34 -3.89
C ALA A 440 4.15 -11.01 -5.02
N ASP A 441 4.26 -12.34 -5.20
CA ASP A 441 3.47 -13.05 -6.21
C ASP A 441 2.03 -13.22 -5.75
N ASN A 442 1.16 -12.32 -6.22
CA ASN A 442 -0.29 -12.37 -5.97
C ASN A 442 -0.67 -12.41 -4.48
N ASN A 443 0.15 -11.81 -3.61
CA ASN A 443 0.01 -11.89 -2.15
C ASN A 443 -0.18 -13.34 -1.68
N HIS A 444 0.67 -14.25 -2.15
CA HIS A 444 0.62 -15.65 -1.74
C HIS A 444 1.05 -15.78 -0.29
N VAL A 445 0.14 -16.28 0.54
CA VAL A 445 0.31 -16.47 1.97
C VAL A 445 0.69 -17.92 2.29
N ARG A 446 1.65 -18.09 3.18
CA ARG A 446 1.99 -19.35 3.83
C ARG A 446 1.95 -19.16 5.34
N THR A 447 1.29 -20.09 6.03
CA THR A 447 1.21 -20.08 7.48
C THR A 447 1.70 -21.39 8.05
N TRP A 448 2.50 -21.35 9.12
CA TRP A 448 2.96 -22.52 9.88
C TRP A 448 2.49 -22.39 11.32
N THR A 449 2.20 -23.53 11.96
CA THR A 449 2.02 -23.58 13.40
C THR A 449 3.37 -23.39 14.08
N VAL A 450 3.42 -22.58 15.13
CA VAL A 450 4.58 -22.41 16.00
C VAL A 450 4.27 -23.12 17.31
N THR A 451 5.09 -24.12 17.67
CA THR A 451 4.98 -24.79 18.96
C THR A 451 6.10 -24.30 19.87
N ARG A 452 5.83 -24.18 21.17
CA ARG A 452 6.84 -23.79 22.16
C ARG A 452 7.04 -24.87 23.22
N PHE A 453 8.28 -25.28 23.45
CA PHE A 453 8.67 -26.17 24.53
C PHE A 453 9.43 -25.37 25.59
N ARG A 454 8.90 -25.33 26.82
CA ARG A 454 9.44 -24.52 27.93
C ARG A 454 9.64 -23.04 27.57
N GLY A 455 8.73 -22.49 26.75
CA GLY A 455 8.79 -21.11 26.26
C GLY A 455 9.66 -20.89 25.01
N MET A 456 10.39 -21.92 24.55
CA MET A 456 11.21 -21.88 23.33
C MET A 456 10.44 -22.31 22.12
N ILE A 457 10.56 -21.60 20.99
CA ILE A 457 10.14 -22.17 19.70
C ILE A 457 10.78 -23.56 19.55
N SER A 458 9.94 -24.59 19.52
CA SER A 458 10.33 -25.98 19.37
C SER A 458 9.99 -26.40 17.96
N THR A 459 10.96 -26.91 17.21
CA THR A 459 10.78 -27.37 15.83
C THR A 459 10.16 -28.77 15.75
N GLN A 460 9.01 -28.96 16.39
CA GLN A 460 8.02 -29.89 15.88
C GLN A 460 6.83 -29.15 15.27
N PRO A 461 7.08 -28.36 14.21
CA PRO A 461 6.21 -28.36 13.05
C PRO A 461 7.01 -28.84 11.84
N GLY A 462 6.42 -29.70 11.02
CA GLY A 462 7.04 -30.09 9.75
C GLY A 462 7.31 -28.87 8.86
N SER A 463 8.18 -29.04 7.86
CA SER A 463 8.37 -28.04 6.79
C SER A 463 7.07 -27.70 6.02
N THR A 464 6.05 -28.55 6.18
CA THR A 464 4.73 -28.38 5.61
C THR A 464 3.96 -27.24 6.28
N PRO A 465 3.51 -26.23 5.52
CA PRO A 465 2.67 -25.16 6.05
C PRO A 465 1.29 -25.68 6.44
N LEU A 466 0.71 -25.09 7.50
CA LEU A 466 -0.67 -25.26 7.92
C LEU A 466 -1.65 -24.80 6.83
N ALA A 467 -1.35 -23.67 6.18
CA ALA A 467 -2.22 -23.08 5.16
C ALA A 467 -1.41 -22.47 4.01
N SER A 468 -2.05 -22.44 2.83
CA SER A 468 -1.51 -21.82 1.62
C SER A 468 -2.65 -21.26 0.77
N PHE A 469 -2.72 -19.94 0.65
CA PHE A 469 -3.81 -19.25 -0.05
C PHE A 469 -3.34 -17.91 -0.60
N LYS A 470 -4.12 -17.28 -1.48
CA LYS A 470 -3.78 -15.98 -2.08
C LYS A 470 -4.74 -14.89 -1.61
N ILE A 471 -4.23 -13.68 -1.44
CA ILE A 471 -5.03 -12.49 -1.12
C ILE A 471 -5.03 -11.58 -2.34
N LEU A 472 -5.86 -11.97 -3.30
CA LEU A 472 -5.93 -11.29 -4.57
C LEU A 472 -6.58 -9.90 -4.42
N SER A 473 -5.95 -8.90 -4.99
CA SER A 473 -6.44 -7.52 -5.08
C SER A 473 -6.15 -7.01 -6.48
N LEU A 474 -7.05 -6.20 -7.02
CA LEU A 474 -6.81 -5.47 -8.26
C LEU A 474 -6.11 -4.16 -7.90
N GLU A 475 -4.96 -3.95 -8.51
CA GLU A 475 -4.22 -2.71 -8.37
C GLU A 475 -4.86 -1.60 -9.21
N GLU A 476 -4.89 -0.38 -8.66
CA GLU A 476 -5.32 0.81 -9.37
C GLU A 476 -4.22 1.20 -10.38
N THR A 477 -4.58 1.41 -11.65
CA THR A 477 -3.62 1.65 -12.75
C THR A 477 -2.79 2.93 -12.59
N GLU A 478 -3.26 3.88 -11.79
CA GLU A 478 -2.55 5.10 -11.40
C GLU A 478 -2.78 5.32 -9.91
N SER A 479 -1.86 4.81 -9.08
CA SER A 479 -1.99 4.88 -7.63
C SER A 479 -1.40 6.18 -7.07
N HIS A 480 -2.17 6.88 -6.23
CA HIS A 480 -1.69 8.00 -5.43
C HIS A 480 -0.58 7.54 -4.46
N GLY A 481 0.37 8.38 -4.06
CA GLY A 481 1.50 8.00 -3.18
C GLY A 481 1.09 7.41 -1.82
N SER A 482 -0.15 7.69 -1.38
CA SER A 482 -0.79 7.11 -0.19
C SER A 482 -1.30 5.67 -0.36
N TYR A 483 -1.35 5.13 -1.58
CA TYR A 483 -2.09 3.90 -1.90
C TYR A 483 -1.57 2.70 -1.13
N SER A 484 -0.25 2.54 -1.04
CA SER A 484 0.40 1.44 -0.30
C SER A 484 0.07 1.50 1.19
N SER A 485 0.06 2.70 1.78
CA SER A 485 -0.26 2.91 3.20
C SER A 485 -1.75 2.71 3.50
N GLY A 486 -2.63 3.11 2.58
CA GLY A 486 -4.08 3.02 2.75
C GLY A 486 -4.70 1.65 2.41
N ASN A 487 -3.98 0.79 1.68
CA ASN A 487 -4.47 -0.51 1.23
C ASN A 487 -3.58 -1.66 1.71
N ASP A 488 -2.92 -1.50 2.85
CA ASP A 488 -2.23 -2.60 3.52
C ASP A 488 -3.25 -3.72 3.84
N ILE A 489 -2.91 -4.95 3.44
CA ILE A 489 -3.75 -6.13 3.63
C ILE A 489 -3.57 -6.78 4.99
N GLY A 490 -2.55 -6.43 5.78
CA GLY A 490 -2.24 -7.04 7.08
C GLY A 490 -1.15 -8.14 6.99
N PRO A 491 -1.03 -9.03 8.00
CA PRO A 491 -2.06 -9.35 8.98
C PRO A 491 -2.19 -8.29 10.08
N PHE A 492 -3.43 -7.96 10.43
CA PHE A 492 -3.79 -7.06 11.52
C PHE A 492 -4.32 -7.85 12.72
N GLY A 493 -4.18 -7.29 13.92
CA GLY A 493 -4.61 -7.90 15.17
C GLY A 493 -3.46 -8.07 16.15
N GLU A 494 -3.79 -8.43 17.39
CA GLU A 494 -2.79 -8.66 18.43
C GLU A 494 -1.99 -9.93 18.14
N ARG A 495 -0.69 -9.93 18.49
CA ARG A 495 0.20 -11.08 18.23
C ARG A 495 -0.14 -12.30 19.07
N ASP A 496 -0.89 -12.15 20.15
CA ASP A 496 -1.28 -13.25 21.05
C ASP A 496 -2.71 -13.75 20.78
N ASP A 497 -3.43 -13.09 19.86
CA ASP A 497 -4.83 -13.40 19.55
C ASP A 497 -5.06 -13.64 18.05
N GLN A 498 -6.29 -13.47 17.59
CA GLN A 498 -6.68 -13.67 16.21
C GLN A 498 -6.18 -12.54 15.31
N GLN A 499 -5.38 -12.92 14.33
CA GLN A 499 -4.92 -12.03 13.28
C GLN A 499 -5.67 -12.26 11.98
N VAL A 500 -5.98 -11.19 11.27
CA VAL A 500 -6.77 -11.20 10.05
C VAL A 500 -6.11 -10.42 8.93
N PHE A 501 -6.35 -10.84 7.70
CA PHE A 501 -6.09 -10.04 6.52
C PHE A 501 -7.35 -9.31 6.08
N ILE A 502 -7.18 -8.10 5.57
CA ILE A 502 -8.22 -7.30 4.94
C ILE A 502 -8.00 -7.32 3.43
N GLN A 503 -8.87 -8.03 2.73
CA GLN A 503 -8.85 -8.15 1.28
C GLN A 503 -9.80 -7.14 0.65
N LYS A 504 -9.19 -6.20 -0.08
CA LYS A 504 -9.88 -5.23 -0.92
C LYS A 504 -9.75 -5.66 -2.38
N VAL A 505 -10.79 -6.29 -2.94
CA VAL A 505 -10.69 -6.92 -4.26
C VAL A 505 -10.63 -5.91 -5.40
N VAL A 506 -11.40 -4.82 -5.34
CA VAL A 506 -11.33 -3.69 -6.29
C VAL A 506 -10.97 -2.40 -5.54
N PRO A 507 -10.20 -1.47 -6.15
CA PRO A 507 -9.78 -0.21 -5.50
C PRO A 507 -10.94 0.67 -5.01
N ILE A 508 -12.09 0.63 -5.69
CA ILE A 508 -13.29 1.40 -5.35
C ILE A 508 -14.38 0.40 -4.93
N THR A 509 -14.26 -0.14 -3.71
CA THR A 509 -15.24 -1.06 -3.12
C THR A 509 -15.81 -0.50 -1.82
N ASN A 510 -17.09 -0.75 -1.58
CA ASN A 510 -17.74 -0.58 -0.28
C ASN A 510 -17.80 -1.89 0.53
N LYS A 511 -17.22 -2.97 0.01
CA LYS A 511 -17.13 -4.29 0.64
C LYS A 511 -15.68 -4.69 0.84
N LEU A 512 -15.36 -5.14 2.05
CA LEU A 512 -14.07 -5.72 2.42
C LEU A 512 -14.26 -7.17 2.81
N PHE A 513 -13.28 -8.01 2.51
CA PHE A 513 -13.27 -9.41 2.92
C PHE A 513 -12.26 -9.58 4.03
N VAL A 514 -12.69 -10.09 5.17
CA VAL A 514 -11.80 -10.43 6.27
C VAL A 514 -11.42 -11.89 6.09
N ARG A 515 -10.16 -12.24 6.32
CA ARG A 515 -9.69 -13.63 6.31
C ARG A 515 -8.80 -13.90 7.51
N LEU A 516 -8.98 -15.04 8.15
CA LEU A 516 -8.06 -15.51 9.17
C LEU A 516 -6.64 -15.66 8.59
N SER A 517 -5.66 -15.04 9.20
CA SER A 517 -4.26 -15.20 8.79
C SER A 517 -3.74 -16.63 8.97
N SER A 518 -4.30 -17.36 9.94
CA SER A 518 -3.94 -18.74 10.25
C SER A 518 -4.35 -19.73 9.17
N THR A 519 -5.53 -19.54 8.57
CA THR A 519 -6.16 -20.57 7.72
C THR A 519 -6.64 -20.06 6.35
N GLY A 520 -6.73 -18.75 6.16
CA GLY A 520 -7.30 -18.12 4.96
C GLY A 520 -8.82 -18.20 4.86
N LYS A 521 -9.49 -18.81 5.86
CA LYS A 521 -10.95 -18.83 5.97
C LYS A 521 -11.48 -17.43 6.14
N ARG A 522 -12.57 -17.13 5.45
CA ARG A 522 -13.26 -15.85 5.52
C ARG A 522 -14.21 -15.80 6.71
#